data_AF-A0A5C4TDD4-F1
#
_entry.id   AF-A0A5C4TDD4-F1
#
_cell.length_a   1.000
_cell.length_b   1.000
_cell.length_c   1.000
_cell.angle_alpha   90.00
_cell.angle_beta   90.00
_cell.angle_gamma   90.00
#
_symmetry.space_group_name_H-M   'P 1'
#
loop_
_entity.id
_entity.type
_entity.pdbx_description
1 polymer ?
#
loop_
_entity_poly.entity_id
_entity_poly.type
_entity_poly.pdbx_seq_one_letter_code
_entity_poly.pdbx_strand_id
1 'polypeptide(L)'
;MIRKAMYVLAVLLLLLGAAGYAAIRYAKPTETLNLDYGQVSVLQKLLEMVKIRKPDVHISERELNDILKKQLADRAQLTPNVVIEGARFEQHADRLAAYVNLKTAGGVRIGATLDFALAWDAPELIVRHTGTRIRSWNVPASWLQLDPMVVKIDDGLPPLIAVRDIRFEEDGITVSLKLN
;
A
#
# COMPACT_ATOMS: atom_id res chain seq x y z
N MET A 1 -18.68 42.56 29.67
CA MET A 1 -18.00 41.24 29.57
C MET A 1 -18.33 40.50 28.27
N ILE A 2 -19.58 40.49 27.80
CA ILE A 2 -20.03 39.77 26.58
C ILE A 2 -19.28 40.16 25.29
N ARG A 3 -19.01 41.45 25.06
CA ARG A 3 -18.30 41.90 23.84
C ARG A 3 -16.89 41.32 23.72
N LYS A 4 -16.13 41.22 24.83
CA LYS A 4 -14.78 40.64 24.84
C LYS A 4 -14.81 39.13 24.58
N ALA A 5 -15.80 38.42 25.15
CA ALA A 5 -15.99 36.98 24.90
C ALA A 5 -16.33 36.68 23.43
N MET A 6 -17.12 37.55 22.79
CA MET A 6 -17.48 37.42 21.37
C MET A 6 -16.28 37.62 20.44
N TYR A 7 -15.38 38.58 20.76
CA TYR A 7 -14.12 38.74 20.04
C TYR A 7 -13.18 37.53 20.21
N VAL A 8 -13.05 37.02 21.43
CA VAL A 8 -12.22 35.83 21.70
C VAL A 8 -12.77 34.62 20.94
N LEU A 9 -14.09 34.41 20.96
CA LEU A 9 -14.73 33.32 20.22
C LEU A 9 -14.55 33.48 18.71
N ALA A 10 -14.70 34.69 18.17
CA ALA A 10 -14.48 34.96 16.75
C ALA A 10 -13.03 34.69 16.34
N VAL A 11 -12.05 35.13 17.13
CA VAL A 11 -10.62 34.84 16.89
C VAL A 11 -10.34 33.33 16.98
N LEU A 12 -10.95 32.63 17.95
CA LEU A 12 -10.78 31.19 18.10
C LEU A 12 -11.32 30.42 16.88
N LEU A 13 -12.50 30.80 16.39
CA LEU A 13 -13.09 30.22 15.18
C LEU A 13 -12.25 30.50 13.93
N LEU A 14 -11.69 31.71 13.84
CA LEU A 14 -10.81 32.10 12.75
C LEU A 14 -9.49 31.30 12.77
N LEU A 15 -8.90 31.09 13.95
CA LEU A 15 -7.73 30.24 14.14
C LEU A 15 -8.01 28.76 13.81
N LEU A 16 -9.17 28.24 14.23
CA LEU A 16 -9.62 26.88 13.87
C LEU A 16 -9.80 26.72 12.36
N GLY A 17 -10.42 27.71 11.70
CA GLY A 17 -10.56 27.72 10.24
C GLY A 17 -9.21 27.76 9.51
N ALA A 18 -8.29 28.59 9.97
CA ALA A 18 -6.94 28.70 9.42
C ALA A 18 -6.13 27.40 9.63
N ALA A 19 -6.23 26.79 10.81
CA ALA A 19 -5.59 25.50 11.10
C ALA A 19 -6.14 24.37 10.21
N GLY A 20 -7.47 24.32 10.02
CA GLY A 20 -8.10 23.36 9.11
C GLY A 20 -7.68 23.56 7.66
N TYR A 21 -7.64 24.80 7.17
CA TYR A 21 -7.16 25.11 5.82
C TYR A 21 -5.69 24.71 5.62
N ALA A 22 -4.83 25.00 6.61
CA ALA A 22 -3.43 24.63 6.58
C ALA A 22 -3.25 23.10 6.56
N ALA A 23 -4.00 22.36 7.39
CA ALA A 23 -3.99 20.90 7.41
C ALA A 23 -4.39 20.29 6.05
N ILE A 24 -5.45 20.80 5.42
CA ILE A 24 -5.89 20.34 4.09
C ILE A 24 -4.83 20.62 3.02
N ARG A 25 -4.19 21.80 3.05
CA ARG A 25 -3.12 22.13 2.09
C ARG A 25 -1.86 21.31 2.32
N TYR A 26 -1.57 21.00 3.58
CA TYR A 26 -0.44 20.19 3.98
C TYR A 26 -0.64 18.71 3.64
N ALA A 27 -1.86 18.19 3.63
CA ALA A 27 -2.12 16.80 3.26
C ALA A 27 -1.99 16.52 1.74
N LYS A 28 -1.97 17.56 0.88
CA LYS A 28 -1.97 17.40 -0.59
C LYS A 28 -0.80 16.53 -1.10
N PRO A 29 -1.01 15.72 -2.16
CA PRO A 29 0.04 14.87 -2.71
C PRO A 29 1.20 15.71 -3.24
N THR A 30 2.43 15.22 -3.02
CA THR A 30 3.65 15.83 -3.56
C THR A 30 3.97 15.28 -4.96
N GLU A 31 3.55 14.05 -5.26
CA GLU A 31 3.72 13.39 -6.56
C GLU A 31 2.38 13.06 -7.21
N THR A 32 2.31 13.19 -8.54
CA THR A 32 1.17 12.68 -9.33
C THR A 32 1.37 11.20 -9.61
N LEU A 33 0.79 10.35 -8.76
CA LEU A 33 0.75 8.90 -8.95
C LEU A 33 -0.50 8.51 -9.76
N ASN A 34 -0.39 7.42 -10.53
CA ASN A 34 -1.48 6.80 -11.27
C ASN A 34 -1.63 5.32 -10.86
N LEU A 35 -2.74 4.70 -11.28
CA LEU A 35 -2.98 3.26 -11.11
C LEU A 35 -2.66 2.46 -12.38
N ASP A 36 -1.99 3.07 -13.37
CA ASP A 36 -1.61 2.38 -14.59
C ASP A 36 -0.58 1.28 -14.28
N TYR A 37 -0.83 0.07 -14.79
CA TYR A 37 0.00 -1.11 -14.59
C TYR A 37 0.28 -1.80 -15.94
N GLY A 38 1.47 -2.40 -16.09
CA GLY A 38 1.75 -3.29 -17.21
C GLY A 38 0.98 -4.60 -17.09
N GLN A 39 0.66 -5.26 -18.22
CA GLN A 39 0.11 -6.63 -18.17
C GLN A 39 1.19 -7.59 -17.65
N VAL A 40 1.25 -7.76 -16.33
CA VAL A 40 2.08 -8.75 -15.66
C VAL A 40 1.17 -9.88 -15.19
N SER A 41 1.29 -11.05 -15.83
CA SER A 41 0.60 -12.26 -15.41
C SER A 41 1.57 -13.18 -14.67
N VAL A 42 1.78 -12.91 -13.39
CA VAL A 42 2.62 -13.76 -12.53
C VAL A 42 2.10 -15.20 -12.48
N LEU A 43 0.79 -15.38 -12.54
CA LEU A 43 0.18 -16.70 -12.62
C LEU A 43 0.58 -17.45 -13.90
N GLN A 44 0.65 -16.76 -15.05
CA GLN A 44 1.15 -17.37 -16.29
C GLN A 44 2.64 -17.69 -16.19
N LYS A 45 3.46 -16.81 -15.59
CA LYS A 45 4.88 -17.09 -15.37
C LYS A 45 5.10 -18.31 -14.47
N LEU A 46 4.37 -18.40 -13.35
CA LEU A 46 4.41 -19.55 -12.43
C LEU A 46 3.99 -20.85 -13.16
N LEU A 47 2.94 -20.80 -13.98
CA LEU A 47 2.47 -21.95 -14.79
C LEU A 47 3.48 -22.37 -15.87
N GLU A 48 4.09 -21.40 -16.57
CA GLU A 48 5.14 -21.68 -17.54
C GLU A 48 6.36 -22.30 -16.87
N MET A 49 6.67 -21.92 -15.62
CA MET A 49 7.82 -22.42 -14.85
C MET A 49 7.67 -23.87 -14.41
N VAL A 50 6.46 -24.27 -14.02
CA VAL A 50 6.11 -25.69 -13.83
C VAL A 50 6.36 -26.47 -15.12
N LYS A 51 6.00 -25.89 -16.27
CA LYS A 51 6.20 -26.51 -17.58
C LYS A 51 7.69 -26.63 -17.95
N ILE A 52 8.53 -25.66 -17.59
CA ILE A 52 9.98 -25.68 -17.87
C ILE A 52 10.84 -26.28 -16.73
N ARG A 53 10.22 -26.82 -15.65
CA ARG A 53 10.88 -27.44 -14.48
C ARG A 53 11.91 -26.54 -13.78
N LYS A 54 11.74 -25.22 -13.82
CA LYS A 54 12.55 -24.27 -13.04
C LYS A 54 11.74 -23.87 -11.80
N PRO A 55 12.10 -24.34 -10.60
CA PRO A 55 11.27 -24.15 -9.41
C PRO A 55 11.36 -22.74 -8.81
N ASP A 56 12.29 -21.90 -9.25
CA ASP A 56 12.53 -20.59 -8.63
C ASP A 56 12.09 -19.46 -9.57
N VAL A 57 11.17 -18.61 -9.10
CA VAL A 57 10.57 -17.49 -9.84
C VAL A 57 11.02 -16.19 -9.20
N HIS A 58 11.79 -15.39 -9.92
CA HIS A 58 12.11 -14.04 -9.49
C HIS A 58 11.03 -13.06 -10.00
N ILE A 59 10.41 -12.35 -9.07
CA ILE A 59 9.45 -11.27 -9.32
C ILE A 59 10.19 -9.96 -9.04
N SER A 60 10.49 -9.21 -10.09
CA SER A 60 11.16 -7.92 -9.94
C SER A 60 10.28 -6.90 -9.23
N GLU A 61 10.88 -5.88 -8.62
CA GLU A 61 10.16 -4.76 -7.99
C GLU A 61 9.11 -4.14 -8.93
N ARG A 62 9.46 -3.95 -10.21
CA ARG A 62 8.54 -3.40 -11.22
C ARG A 62 7.30 -4.28 -11.39
N GLU A 63 7.50 -5.58 -11.46
CA GLU A 63 6.41 -6.55 -11.61
C GLU A 63 5.55 -6.60 -10.36
N LEU A 64 6.17 -6.57 -9.17
CA LEU A 64 5.46 -6.49 -7.91
C LEU A 64 4.58 -5.24 -7.85
N ASN A 65 5.12 -4.08 -8.22
CA ASN A 65 4.38 -2.83 -8.29
C ASN A 65 3.16 -2.92 -9.24
N ASP A 66 3.33 -3.52 -10.43
CA ASP A 66 2.23 -3.68 -11.39
C ASP A 66 1.13 -4.63 -10.87
N ILE A 67 1.51 -5.72 -10.20
CA ILE A 67 0.55 -6.66 -9.59
C ILE A 67 -0.26 -5.96 -8.50
N LEU A 68 0.42 -5.24 -7.60
CA LEU A 68 -0.22 -4.55 -6.49
C LEU A 68 -1.11 -3.41 -6.98
N LYS A 69 -0.68 -2.66 -8.00
CA LYS A 69 -1.50 -1.65 -8.67
C LYS A 69 -2.75 -2.26 -9.30
N LYS A 70 -2.65 -3.42 -9.95
CA LYS A 70 -3.80 -4.12 -10.52
C LYS A 70 -4.81 -4.50 -9.44
N GLN A 71 -4.34 -5.10 -8.34
CA GLN A 71 -5.20 -5.46 -7.20
C GLN A 71 -5.87 -4.22 -6.57
N LEU A 72 -5.14 -3.11 -6.48
CA LEU A 72 -5.69 -1.84 -6.02
C LEU A 72 -6.67 -1.23 -7.01
N ALA A 73 -6.44 -1.33 -8.32
CA ALA A 73 -7.35 -0.80 -9.33
C ALA A 73 -8.71 -1.52 -9.28
N ASP A 74 -8.70 -2.84 -9.06
CA ASP A 74 -9.90 -3.64 -8.86
C ASP A 74 -10.69 -3.24 -7.59
N ARG A 75 -10.03 -2.58 -6.63
CA ARG A 75 -10.58 -2.12 -5.35
C ARG A 75 -10.28 -0.64 -5.08
N ALA A 76 -10.29 0.20 -6.11
CA ALA A 76 -9.85 1.59 -5.99
C ALA A 76 -10.77 2.43 -5.07
N GLN A 77 -12.01 1.99 -4.89
CA GLN A 77 -12.95 2.59 -3.96
C GLN A 77 -12.80 1.95 -2.58
N LEU A 78 -12.07 2.62 -1.67
CA LEU A 78 -11.88 2.16 -0.29
C LEU A 78 -13.14 2.31 0.55
N THR A 79 -13.83 3.44 0.39
CA THR A 79 -15.11 3.74 1.02
C THR A 79 -15.96 4.56 0.04
N PRO A 80 -17.27 4.70 0.24
CA PRO A 80 -18.11 5.53 -0.63
C PRO A 80 -17.58 6.95 -0.85
N ASN A 81 -16.81 7.47 0.12
CA ASN A 81 -16.31 8.83 0.13
C ASN A 81 -14.80 8.97 -0.13
N VAL A 82 -14.07 7.87 -0.36
CA VAL A 82 -12.61 7.88 -0.58
C VAL A 82 -12.23 6.94 -1.73
N VAL A 83 -11.56 7.49 -2.73
CA VAL A 83 -11.08 6.79 -3.92
C VAL A 83 -9.55 6.92 -4.00
N ILE A 84 -8.87 5.84 -4.36
CA ILE A 84 -7.45 5.85 -4.68
C ILE A 84 -7.30 6.38 -6.13
N GLU A 85 -6.60 7.49 -6.31
CA GLU A 85 -6.27 8.05 -7.64
C GLU A 85 -4.96 7.45 -8.20
N GLY A 86 -4.06 7.01 -7.32
CA GLY A 86 -2.74 6.52 -7.72
C GLY A 86 -2.04 5.76 -6.61
N ALA A 87 -1.19 4.82 -6.99
CA ALA A 87 -0.34 4.10 -6.05
C ALA A 87 1.03 3.84 -6.67
N ARG A 88 2.05 3.70 -5.84
CA ARG A 88 3.38 3.23 -6.22
C ARG A 88 3.94 2.41 -5.07
N PHE A 89 4.54 1.29 -5.41
CA PHE A 89 5.12 0.37 -4.45
C PHE A 89 6.60 0.26 -4.69
N GLU A 90 7.38 0.38 -3.63
CA GLU A 90 8.81 0.13 -3.61
C GLU A 90 9.06 -1.01 -2.64
N GLN A 91 9.77 -2.04 -3.09
CA GLN A 91 10.15 -3.16 -2.26
C GLN A 91 11.67 -3.22 -2.16
N HIS A 92 12.17 -3.30 -0.94
CA HIS A 92 13.59 -3.38 -0.62
C HIS A 92 13.77 -4.42 0.47
N ALA A 93 14.36 -5.56 0.12
CA ALA A 93 14.48 -6.71 1.01
C ALA A 93 13.13 -7.04 1.67
N ASP A 94 13.09 -7.25 2.97
CA ASP A 94 11.89 -7.57 3.74
C ASP A 94 10.95 -6.38 3.98
N ARG A 95 11.12 -5.25 3.27
CA ARG A 95 10.30 -4.04 3.44
C ARG A 95 9.56 -3.67 2.16
N LEU A 96 8.33 -3.20 2.33
CA LEU A 96 7.48 -2.71 1.27
C LEU A 96 6.93 -1.33 1.65
N ALA A 97 7.23 -0.31 0.85
CA ALA A 97 6.67 1.02 0.97
C ALA A 97 5.57 1.21 -0.09
N ALA A 98 4.36 1.54 0.35
CA ALA A 98 3.23 1.87 -0.50
C ALA A 98 2.93 3.37 -0.45
N TYR A 99 3.20 4.06 -1.54
CA TYR A 99 2.83 5.47 -1.74
C TYR A 99 1.47 5.52 -2.39
N VAL A 100 0.51 6.20 -1.76
CA VAL A 100 -0.88 6.26 -2.24
C VAL A 100 -1.37 7.70 -2.33
N ASN A 101 -2.09 7.98 -3.40
CA ASN A 101 -2.84 9.21 -3.59
C ASN A 101 -4.32 8.91 -3.42
N LEU A 102 -4.94 9.57 -2.44
CA LEU A 102 -6.34 9.43 -2.11
C LEU A 102 -7.09 10.71 -2.48
N LYS A 103 -8.34 10.56 -2.92
CA LYS A 103 -9.27 11.64 -3.16
C LYS A 103 -10.55 11.41 -2.37
N THR A 104 -10.94 12.41 -1.59
CA THR A 104 -12.20 12.40 -0.86
C THR A 104 -13.34 12.95 -1.71
N ALA A 105 -14.60 12.62 -1.34
CA ALA A 105 -15.81 13.15 -1.98
C ALA A 105 -15.85 14.69 -2.02
N GLY A 106 -15.20 15.37 -1.06
CA GLY A 106 -15.06 16.83 -1.01
C GLY A 106 -13.97 17.40 -1.94
N GLY A 107 -13.33 16.58 -2.78
CA GLY A 107 -12.28 17.01 -3.70
C GLY A 107 -10.91 17.22 -3.04
N VAL A 108 -10.76 16.85 -1.77
CA VAL A 108 -9.47 16.92 -1.08
C VAL A 108 -8.62 15.74 -1.53
N ARG A 109 -7.42 16.05 -2.04
CA ARG A 109 -6.41 15.06 -2.37
C ARG A 109 -5.44 14.91 -1.21
N ILE A 110 -5.11 13.68 -0.85
CA ILE A 110 -4.22 13.33 0.25
C ILE A 110 -3.14 12.39 -0.28
N GLY A 111 -1.87 12.68 0.02
CA GLY A 111 -0.77 11.75 -0.23
C GLY A 111 -0.33 11.08 1.07
N ALA A 112 -0.26 9.75 1.07
CA ALA A 112 0.21 8.97 2.22
C ALA A 112 1.24 7.93 1.78
N THR A 113 2.17 7.61 2.67
CA THR A 113 3.11 6.51 2.54
C THR A 113 2.83 5.52 3.66
N LEU A 114 2.65 4.25 3.32
CA LEU A 114 2.47 3.16 4.28
C LEU A 114 3.69 2.25 4.19
N ASP A 115 4.32 2.00 5.33
CA ASP A 115 5.53 1.18 5.43
C ASP A 115 5.15 -0.19 6.02
N PHE A 116 5.52 -1.27 5.34
CA PHE A 116 5.21 -2.65 5.72
C PHE A 116 6.48 -3.49 5.84
N ALA A 117 6.47 -4.44 6.77
CA ALA A 117 7.45 -5.52 6.88
C ALA A 117 6.84 -6.82 6.36
N LEU A 118 7.61 -7.54 5.55
CA LEU A 118 7.25 -8.80 4.92
C LEU A 118 7.97 -9.94 5.66
N ALA A 119 7.24 -11.00 6.00
CA ALA A 119 7.82 -12.19 6.59
C ALA A 119 7.19 -13.43 5.96
N TRP A 120 8.02 -14.41 5.61
CA TRP A 120 7.57 -15.70 5.15
C TRP A 120 7.53 -16.68 6.33
N ASP A 121 6.33 -17.15 6.67
CA ASP A 121 6.09 -18.18 7.67
C ASP A 121 5.30 -19.29 7.00
N ALA A 122 6.01 -20.18 6.30
CA ALA A 122 5.44 -21.12 5.34
C ALA A 122 4.21 -21.86 5.92
N PRO A 123 3.07 -21.89 5.20
CA PRO A 123 2.85 -21.46 3.81
C PRO A 123 2.32 -20.01 3.67
N GLU A 124 2.47 -19.18 4.70
CA GLU A 124 1.82 -17.89 4.79
C GLU A 124 2.80 -16.73 4.62
N LEU A 125 2.44 -15.77 3.74
CA LEU A 125 3.13 -14.50 3.66
C LEU A 125 2.47 -13.53 4.64
N ILE A 126 3.20 -13.13 5.67
CA ILE A 126 2.76 -12.19 6.69
C ILE A 126 3.21 -10.78 6.29
N VAL A 127 2.26 -9.88 6.12
CA VAL A 127 2.49 -8.46 5.83
C VAL A 127 2.11 -7.65 7.07
N ARG A 128 3.10 -7.06 7.74
CA ARG A 128 2.90 -6.27 8.98
C ARG A 128 3.02 -4.79 8.67
N HIS A 129 1.99 -4.03 9.01
CA HIS A 129 2.07 -2.58 8.93
C HIS A 129 2.97 -2.04 10.05
N THR A 130 4.01 -1.30 9.66
CA THR A 130 5.03 -0.76 10.57
C THR A 130 4.88 0.74 10.79
N GLY A 131 4.24 1.46 9.87
CA GLY A 131 3.99 2.88 10.02
C GLY A 131 3.26 3.50 8.84
N THR A 132 2.64 4.64 9.09
CA THR A 132 2.04 5.50 8.06
C THR A 132 2.60 6.90 8.18
N ARG A 133 2.87 7.54 7.06
CA ARG A 133 3.38 8.90 6.95
C ARG A 133 2.52 9.71 6.00
N ILE A 134 2.21 10.95 6.39
CA ILE A 134 1.54 11.93 5.53
C ILE A 134 2.52 13.09 5.37
N ARG A 135 3.14 13.19 4.19
CA ARG A 135 4.30 14.05 3.94
C ARG A 135 5.42 13.84 4.98
N SER A 136 5.81 14.88 5.74
CA SER A 136 6.87 14.78 6.75
C SER A 136 6.34 14.49 8.15
N TRP A 137 5.05 14.19 8.27
CA TRP A 137 4.43 13.85 9.54
C TRP A 137 4.21 12.34 9.65
N ASN A 138 4.76 11.74 10.70
CA ASN A 138 4.52 10.34 11.04
C ASN A 138 3.20 10.24 11.78
N VAL A 139 2.27 9.45 11.24
CA VAL A 139 0.99 9.19 11.89
C VAL A 139 1.26 8.29 13.10
N PRO A 140 0.85 8.70 14.32
CA PRO A 140 1.01 7.85 15.50
C PRO A 140 0.32 6.49 15.31
N ALA A 141 0.98 5.41 15.70
CA ALA A 141 0.40 4.06 15.60
C ALA A 141 -0.94 3.92 16.36
N SER A 142 -1.12 4.70 17.43
CA SER A 142 -2.38 4.76 18.18
C SER A 142 -3.55 5.33 17.37
N TRP A 143 -3.30 6.06 16.28
CA TRP A 143 -4.34 6.62 15.42
C TRP A 143 -4.62 5.71 14.22
N LEU A 144 -3.58 5.09 13.68
CA LEU A 144 -3.70 4.22 12.52
C LEU A 144 -2.69 3.07 12.61
N GLN A 145 -3.20 1.90 12.92
CA GLN A 145 -2.47 0.64 12.86
C GLN A 145 -3.34 -0.37 12.13
N LEU A 146 -2.84 -0.88 11.00
CA LEU A 146 -3.49 -1.95 10.27
C LEU A 146 -3.09 -3.28 10.91
N ASP A 147 -4.07 -4.19 11.05
CA ASP A 147 -3.79 -5.55 11.49
C ASP A 147 -2.87 -6.26 10.49
N PRO A 148 -1.98 -7.16 10.95
CA PRO A 148 -1.17 -7.98 10.07
C PRO A 148 -2.04 -8.71 9.05
N MET A 149 -1.71 -8.57 7.78
CA MET A 149 -2.40 -9.26 6.70
C MET A 149 -1.68 -10.57 6.40
N VAL A 150 -2.43 -11.65 6.34
CA VAL A 150 -1.92 -12.98 6.00
C VAL A 150 -2.36 -13.30 4.58
N VAL A 151 -1.39 -13.44 3.68
CA VAL A 151 -1.63 -13.76 2.27
C VAL A 151 -1.26 -15.21 2.02
N LYS A 152 -2.27 -16.01 1.64
CA LYS A 152 -2.09 -17.39 1.23
C LYS A 152 -1.84 -17.43 -0.28
N ILE A 153 -0.58 -17.60 -0.66
CA ILE A 153 -0.20 -17.63 -2.08
C ILE A 153 -0.72 -18.91 -2.76
N ASP A 154 -0.85 -19.99 -2.00
CA ASP A 154 -1.30 -21.29 -2.47
C ASP A 154 -2.74 -21.28 -3.04
N ASP A 155 -3.60 -20.34 -2.63
CA ASP A 155 -4.98 -20.23 -3.12
C ASP A 155 -5.05 -19.94 -4.64
N GLY A 156 -3.99 -19.38 -5.22
CA GLY A 156 -3.88 -19.13 -6.65
C GLY A 156 -3.13 -20.21 -7.44
N LEU A 157 -2.56 -21.21 -6.77
CA LEU A 157 -1.72 -22.23 -7.39
C LEU A 157 -2.53 -23.50 -7.70
N PRO A 158 -2.16 -24.27 -8.76
CA PRO A 158 -2.74 -25.59 -8.97
C PRO A 158 -2.46 -26.52 -7.77
N PRO A 159 -3.36 -27.47 -7.43
CA PRO A 159 -3.31 -28.26 -6.20
C PRO A 159 -2.07 -29.16 -6.04
N LEU A 160 -1.30 -29.36 -7.11
CA LEU A 160 -0.06 -30.14 -7.13
C LEU A 160 1.20 -29.31 -6.85
N ILE A 161 1.06 -27.99 -6.65
CA ILE A 161 2.17 -27.06 -6.49
C ILE A 161 1.95 -26.26 -5.22
N ALA A 162 2.98 -26.19 -4.38
CA ALA A 162 3.00 -25.37 -3.18
C ALA A 162 4.23 -24.47 -3.18
N VAL A 163 4.15 -23.34 -2.49
CA VAL A 163 5.32 -22.50 -2.25
C VAL A 163 6.22 -23.20 -1.22
N ARG A 164 7.49 -23.41 -1.58
CA ARG A 164 8.52 -23.95 -0.69
C ARG A 164 9.11 -22.85 0.19
N ASP A 165 9.50 -21.74 -0.44
CA ASP A 165 10.24 -20.66 0.19
C ASP A 165 10.01 -19.34 -0.54
N ILE A 166 10.11 -18.23 0.19
CA ILE A 166 10.10 -16.88 -0.36
C ILE A 166 11.31 -16.13 0.19
N ARG A 167 12.16 -15.67 -0.73
CA ARG A 167 13.32 -14.85 -0.40
C ARG A 167 13.06 -13.43 -0.86
N PHE A 168 13.17 -12.49 0.07
CA PHE A 168 13.08 -11.07 -0.22
C PHE A 168 14.48 -10.54 -0.55
N GLU A 169 14.64 -10.05 -1.77
CA GLU A 169 15.89 -9.53 -2.32
C GLU A 169 15.79 -7.99 -2.42
N GLU A 170 16.91 -7.31 -2.69
CA GLU A 170 16.92 -5.84 -2.78
C GLU A 170 16.12 -5.29 -3.96
N ASP A 171 16.01 -6.08 -5.04
CA ASP A 171 15.40 -5.70 -6.32
C ASP A 171 14.16 -6.55 -6.69
N GLY A 172 13.68 -7.37 -5.74
CA GLY A 172 12.54 -8.23 -5.99
C GLY A 172 12.31 -9.30 -4.93
N ILE A 173 11.48 -10.27 -5.31
CA ILE A 173 11.11 -11.41 -4.48
C ILE A 173 11.34 -12.68 -5.29
N THR A 174 12.11 -13.60 -4.75
CA THR A 174 12.31 -14.93 -5.34
C THR A 174 11.41 -15.95 -4.64
N VAL A 175 10.46 -16.52 -5.38
CA VAL A 175 9.52 -17.55 -4.93
C VAL A 175 10.01 -18.92 -5.39
N SER A 176 10.34 -19.79 -4.44
CA SER A 176 10.64 -21.20 -4.70
C SER A 176 9.38 -22.04 -4.64
N LEU A 177 9.16 -22.89 -5.63
CA LEU A 177 8.05 -23.82 -5.72
C LEU A 177 8.49 -25.25 -5.43
N LYS A 178 7.58 -26.06 -4.89
CA LYS A 178 7.71 -27.51 -4.77
C LYS A 178 6.47 -28.20 -5.34
N LEU A 179 6.66 -29.42 -5.82
CA LEU A 179 5.56 -30.33 -6.09
C LEU A 179 5.07 -30.89 -4.75
N ASN A 180 3.75 -30.91 -4.58
CA ASN A 180 3.08 -31.50 -3.42
C ASN A 180 2.91 -33.01 -3.60
#